data_AF-A0A327W182-F1
#
_entry.id   AF-A0A327W182-F1
#
_cell.length_a   1.000
_cell.length_b   1.000
_cell.length_c   1.000
_cell.angle_alpha   90.00
_cell.angle_beta   90.00
_cell.angle_gamma   90.00
#
_symmetry.space_group_name_H-M   'P 1'
#
loop_
_entity.id
_entity.type
_entity.pdbx_description
1 polymer ?
#
loop_
_entity_poly.entity_id
_entity_poly.type
_entity_poly.pdbx_seq_one_letter_code
_entity_poly.pdbx_strand_id
1 'polypeptide(L)'
;MKLAIIKPLTGILLLGTILAACTKKYSIEDGYDKPLRPDTTGVGLIDTNMNRIDSSGFPDARKFPGLVSVAEPRLMNASVTLDLNYKLVSPQLRIAAPPGNWFSTGFYAGPGELVKVEIPQGTEGMTVQIGAHTDNINGKMPQLRAGVIVTRQTVLPGTNYIRNIYGGPIYLIPTGPANKQVTVKFSNVCKSPDFILGQSTDAAWKEELKHSQVPVVELRGKRFIITMYRKVLLGLLDKFNAEAVMGKWDEVIEKDYNEWYGLSDNPADPIDQAPGTPHRFVLDVQISLGSGHSGYPCMAYLDWHSDFLDTAMINSGASWGPCHEIGHNHQMITTWSWSGADALTETSNNLFVFKIANRFGRKPPRIYDMDQNFVQPALDFAKKDTASGKSFSTVTDVFQRLIPFVQLYQRYGYDMMGYVCKEARHAERITYIDVVKKDFFYVSASKYAQVDLYPFFKFWGINVSPTARGTVLALGLPVLKEQLWLKDIR
;
A
#
# COMPACT_ATOMS: atom_id res chain seq x y z
N MET A 1 38.99 80.66 17.61
CA MET A 1 39.25 79.76 18.75
C MET A 1 37.90 79.21 19.23
N LYS A 2 37.68 77.89 19.07
CA LYS A 2 36.61 76.99 19.61
C LYS A 2 35.12 77.43 19.47
N LEU A 3 34.32 76.75 18.62
CA LEU A 3 33.44 75.59 18.89
C LEU A 3 32.48 75.79 20.08
N ALA A 4 31.18 75.48 20.05
CA ALA A 4 30.18 75.15 19.02
C ALA A 4 28.81 75.30 19.73
N ILE A 5 27.80 75.88 19.06
CA ILE A 5 26.48 76.18 19.65
C ILE A 5 25.39 75.32 18.99
N ILE A 6 24.46 74.91 19.84
CA ILE A 6 23.24 74.15 19.63
C ILE A 6 22.06 75.08 19.23
N LYS A 7 21.15 74.57 18.37
CA LYS A 7 19.72 74.94 18.12
C LYS A 7 19.43 76.24 17.31
N PRO A 8 18.19 76.46 16.80
CA PRO A 8 17.08 75.54 16.40
C PRO A 8 16.33 75.97 15.09
N LEU A 9 15.29 75.20 14.76
CA LEU A 9 14.06 75.46 13.96
C LEU A 9 13.87 76.81 13.24
N THR A 10 13.53 76.72 11.94
CA THR A 10 12.40 77.34 11.20
C THR A 10 12.65 76.99 9.73
N GLY A 11 11.71 76.70 8.84
CA GLY A 11 10.33 77.08 8.65
C GLY A 11 9.93 76.57 7.25
N ILE A 12 8.66 76.25 7.08
CA ILE A 12 8.03 75.72 5.85
C ILE A 12 7.99 76.79 4.75
N LEU A 13 8.34 76.45 3.50
CA LEU A 13 7.66 77.01 2.31
C LEU A 13 7.89 76.16 1.03
N LEU A 14 6.76 75.72 0.47
CA LEU A 14 6.39 75.34 -0.92
C LEU A 14 7.44 74.71 -1.86
N LEU A 15 7.34 73.43 -2.24
CA LEU A 15 6.38 72.77 -3.17
C LEU A 15 6.39 73.34 -4.60
N GLY A 16 6.97 72.59 -5.55
CA GLY A 16 6.71 72.83 -6.98
C GLY A 16 7.78 72.40 -8.00
N THR A 17 8.24 71.14 -8.01
CA THR A 17 8.92 70.57 -9.19
C THR A 17 8.58 69.08 -9.39
N ILE A 18 7.49 68.87 -10.10
CA ILE A 18 7.21 67.82 -11.10
C ILE A 18 8.15 66.60 -11.05
N LEU A 19 7.70 65.55 -10.37
CA LEU A 19 8.15 64.17 -10.60
C LEU A 19 7.56 63.70 -11.95
N ALA A 20 8.37 63.76 -13.00
CA ALA A 20 8.11 62.99 -14.21
C ALA A 20 8.38 61.51 -13.89
N ALA A 21 7.39 60.84 -13.29
CA ALA A 21 7.38 59.39 -13.18
C ALA A 21 7.26 58.80 -14.57
N CYS A 22 8.37 58.30 -15.13
CA CYS A 22 8.33 57.39 -16.27
C CYS A 22 7.56 56.13 -15.86
N THR A 23 6.26 56.10 -16.12
CA THR A 23 5.48 54.87 -16.08
C THR A 23 5.90 54.03 -17.30
N LYS A 24 6.79 53.07 -17.08
CA LYS A 24 6.97 52.00 -18.07
C LYS A 24 5.72 51.14 -18.03
N LYS A 25 4.82 51.35 -19.00
CA LYS A 25 3.73 50.41 -19.27
C LYS A 25 4.36 49.13 -19.83
N TYR A 26 4.43 48.10 -19.00
CA TYR A 26 4.68 46.74 -19.45
C TYR A 26 3.32 46.10 -19.73
N SER A 27 2.95 45.98 -21.00
CA SER A 27 1.85 45.12 -21.42
C SER A 27 2.36 43.68 -21.43
N ILE A 28 2.43 43.06 -20.25
CA ILE A 28 2.74 41.64 -20.09
C ILE A 28 1.47 40.99 -19.56
N GLU A 29 0.90 40.06 -20.34
CA GLU A 29 -0.42 39.48 -20.08
C GLU A 29 -0.38 38.42 -18.96
N ASP A 30 0.76 37.74 -18.74
CA ASP A 30 0.91 36.71 -17.69
C ASP A 30 2.36 36.39 -17.24
N GLY A 31 3.40 36.99 -17.85
CA GLY A 31 4.79 36.78 -17.46
C GLY A 31 5.41 35.48 -17.98
N TYR A 32 4.74 34.77 -18.89
CA TYR A 32 5.27 33.57 -19.54
C TYR A 32 5.49 33.82 -21.03
N ASP A 33 6.68 33.45 -21.54
CA ASP A 33 6.90 33.37 -22.98
C ASP A 33 6.01 32.26 -23.55
N LYS A 34 4.98 32.65 -24.32
CA LYS A 34 4.25 31.70 -25.17
C LYS A 34 5.23 31.24 -26.26
N PRO A 35 5.63 29.96 -26.32
CA PRO A 35 6.63 29.55 -27.29
C PRO A 35 6.09 29.74 -28.71
N LEU A 36 6.86 30.44 -29.54
CA LEU A 36 6.52 30.77 -30.94
C LEU A 36 6.34 29.53 -31.83
N ARG A 37 6.78 28.34 -31.37
CA ARG A 37 6.57 27.03 -31.98
C ARG A 37 6.48 25.96 -30.88
N PRO A 38 5.74 24.86 -31.08
CA PRO A 38 5.80 23.72 -30.17
C PRO A 38 7.25 23.28 -30.00
N ASP A 39 7.71 23.14 -28.76
CA ASP A 39 9.03 22.55 -28.49
C ASP A 39 9.00 21.08 -28.91
N THR A 40 9.63 20.78 -30.04
CA THR A 40 9.84 19.42 -30.55
C THR A 40 11.30 19.00 -30.45
N THR A 41 12.14 19.75 -29.72
CA THR A 41 13.57 19.41 -29.62
C THR A 41 13.78 18.23 -28.67
N GLY A 42 14.20 17.08 -29.24
CA GLY A 42 14.43 15.83 -28.52
C GLY A 42 13.40 14.73 -28.77
N VAL A 43 12.32 15.03 -29.50
CA VAL A 43 11.30 14.04 -29.83
C VAL A 43 11.66 13.35 -31.15
N GLY A 44 12.39 12.23 -31.07
CA GLY A 44 12.40 11.28 -32.18
C GLY A 44 10.95 10.98 -32.58
N LEU A 45 10.67 10.96 -33.89
CA LEU A 45 9.33 10.76 -34.49
C LEU A 45 8.36 10.07 -33.52
N ILE A 46 7.43 10.83 -32.93
CA ILE A 46 6.37 10.24 -32.08
C ILE A 46 5.69 9.20 -32.95
N ASP A 47 5.79 7.94 -32.56
CA ASP A 47 5.07 6.88 -33.27
C ASP A 47 3.58 7.09 -33.05
N THR A 48 2.91 7.51 -34.11
CA THR A 48 1.46 7.72 -34.17
C THR A 48 0.81 6.68 -35.08
N ASN A 49 1.60 5.76 -35.66
CA ASN A 49 1.10 4.78 -36.61
C ASN A 49 0.48 3.59 -35.86
N MET A 50 -0.83 3.68 -35.66
CA MET A 50 -1.61 2.63 -35.00
C MET A 50 -1.71 1.32 -35.80
N ASN A 51 -1.32 1.30 -37.08
CA ASN A 51 -1.32 0.09 -37.90
C ASN A 51 -0.03 -0.73 -37.73
N ARG A 52 1.00 -0.17 -37.10
CA ARG A 52 2.28 -0.85 -36.88
C ARG A 52 2.30 -1.52 -35.51
N ILE A 53 2.51 -2.83 -35.52
CA ILE A 53 2.74 -3.64 -34.33
C ILE A 53 4.25 -3.86 -34.18
N ASP A 54 4.79 -3.53 -33.00
CA ASP A 54 6.17 -3.85 -32.62
C ASP A 54 6.26 -5.29 -32.09
N SER A 55 6.68 -6.21 -32.95
CA SER A 55 6.77 -7.63 -32.61
C SER A 55 8.05 -8.01 -31.86
N SER A 56 8.94 -7.06 -31.56
CA SER A 56 10.22 -7.36 -30.89
C SER A 56 10.05 -8.03 -29.51
N GLY A 57 8.96 -7.72 -28.80
CA GLY A 57 8.63 -8.33 -27.50
C GLY A 57 7.88 -9.67 -27.59
N PHE A 58 7.44 -10.12 -28.76
CA PHE A 58 6.55 -11.29 -28.89
C PHE A 58 7.11 -12.60 -28.34
N PRO A 59 8.40 -12.94 -28.52
CA PRO A 59 8.97 -14.18 -27.97
C PRO A 59 8.83 -14.26 -26.44
N ASP A 60 9.00 -13.14 -25.74
CA ASP A 60 8.90 -13.09 -24.28
C ASP A 60 7.46 -12.86 -23.83
N ALA A 61 6.69 -12.01 -24.51
CA ALA A 61 5.26 -11.83 -24.26
C ALA A 61 4.49 -13.15 -24.37
N ARG A 62 4.90 -14.06 -25.28
CA ARG A 62 4.33 -15.41 -25.39
C ARG A 62 4.55 -16.27 -24.16
N LYS A 63 5.67 -16.09 -23.45
CA LYS A 63 5.94 -16.77 -22.17
C LYS A 63 5.15 -16.10 -21.06
N PHE A 64 5.22 -14.77 -20.99
CA PHE A 64 4.55 -13.95 -19.99
C PHE A 64 4.56 -12.45 -20.40
N PRO A 65 3.48 -11.68 -20.22
CA PRO A 65 2.21 -12.09 -19.62
C PRO A 65 1.37 -12.93 -20.57
N GLY A 66 1.39 -12.68 -21.86
CA GLY A 66 0.69 -13.50 -22.84
C GLY A 66 0.45 -12.71 -24.12
N LEU A 67 0.29 -13.42 -25.23
CA LEU A 67 -0.19 -12.80 -26.46
C LEU A 67 -1.71 -12.63 -26.41
N VAL A 68 -2.20 -11.57 -27.05
CA VAL A 68 -3.61 -11.40 -27.34
C VAL A 68 -3.85 -11.78 -28.80
N SER A 69 -4.84 -12.62 -29.05
CA SER A 69 -5.17 -13.02 -30.42
C SER A 69 -5.67 -11.84 -31.26
N VAL A 70 -5.43 -11.93 -32.56
CA VAL A 70 -6.00 -11.03 -33.58
C VAL A 70 -7.52 -11.11 -33.65
N ALA A 71 -8.12 -12.21 -33.14
CA ALA A 71 -9.56 -12.37 -33.04
C ALA A 71 -10.18 -11.64 -31.84
N GLU A 72 -9.38 -11.26 -30.83
CA GLU A 72 -9.88 -10.48 -29.70
C GLU A 72 -10.18 -9.04 -30.19
N PRO A 73 -11.41 -8.53 -30.03
CA PRO A 73 -11.77 -7.23 -30.57
C PRO A 73 -10.90 -6.10 -30.02
N ARG A 74 -10.47 -5.20 -30.92
CA ARG A 74 -9.87 -3.92 -30.55
C ARG A 74 -10.93 -2.84 -30.53
N LEU A 75 -11.18 -2.32 -29.34
CA LEU A 75 -12.11 -1.23 -29.12
C LEU A 75 -11.47 0.09 -29.54
N MET A 76 -12.28 0.91 -30.21
CA MET A 76 -11.93 2.25 -30.65
C MET A 76 -12.82 3.25 -29.91
N ASN A 77 -12.24 4.36 -29.47
CA ASN A 77 -12.94 5.41 -28.71
C ASN A 77 -13.68 4.90 -27.44
N ALA A 78 -13.20 3.80 -26.85
CA ALA A 78 -13.74 3.26 -25.61
C ALA A 78 -13.45 4.23 -24.45
N SER A 79 -14.44 4.52 -23.61
CA SER A 79 -14.31 5.52 -22.57
C SER A 79 -14.26 4.87 -21.19
N VAL A 80 -13.47 5.44 -20.29
CA VAL A 80 -13.48 5.13 -18.86
C VAL A 80 -13.59 6.42 -18.07
N THR A 81 -14.52 6.44 -17.11
CA THR A 81 -14.71 7.56 -16.19
C THR A 81 -14.01 7.25 -14.88
N LEU A 82 -13.11 8.14 -14.47
CA LEU A 82 -12.40 8.11 -13.21
C LEU A 82 -13.09 9.04 -12.24
N ASP A 83 -13.37 8.54 -11.05
CA ASP A 83 -13.74 9.39 -9.93
C ASP A 83 -12.48 9.83 -9.19
N LEU A 84 -12.09 11.10 -9.38
CA LEU A 84 -10.94 11.69 -8.69
C LEU A 84 -11.33 12.30 -7.34
N ASN A 85 -12.54 12.02 -6.84
CA ASN A 85 -12.98 12.36 -5.49
C ASN A 85 -12.64 11.22 -4.50
N TYR A 86 -11.35 10.93 -4.37
CA TYR A 86 -10.85 10.00 -3.36
C TYR A 86 -10.07 10.76 -2.30
N LYS A 87 -9.99 10.19 -1.10
CA LYS A 87 -9.30 10.83 -0.01
C LYS A 87 -7.84 10.37 0.03
N LEU A 88 -6.91 11.31 0.14
CA LEU A 88 -5.51 10.98 0.42
C LEU A 88 -5.39 10.48 1.86
N VAL A 89 -4.46 9.54 2.05
CA VAL A 89 -4.07 9.13 3.40
C VAL A 89 -3.33 10.26 4.10
N SER A 90 -3.52 10.38 5.40
CA SER A 90 -2.76 11.31 6.22
C SER A 90 -1.26 11.01 6.13
N PRO A 91 -0.37 12.02 6.01
CA PRO A 91 1.06 11.82 6.18
C PRO A 91 1.42 11.18 7.54
N GLN A 92 0.55 11.33 8.53
CA GLN A 92 0.68 10.74 9.86
C GLN A 92 0.06 9.35 9.99
N LEU A 93 -0.40 8.72 8.90
CA LEU A 93 -0.91 7.35 8.90
C LEU A 93 0.13 6.35 9.42
N ARG A 94 1.42 6.63 9.18
CA ARG A 94 2.61 5.93 9.73
C ARG A 94 2.73 4.44 9.40
N ILE A 95 1.86 3.88 8.57
CA ILE A 95 2.05 2.55 8.00
C ILE A 95 3.21 2.56 6.99
N ALA A 96 3.90 1.44 6.83
CA ALA A 96 5.09 1.33 5.99
C ALA A 96 4.80 1.60 4.51
N ALA A 97 3.68 1.14 3.99
CA ALA A 97 3.30 1.33 2.60
C ALA A 97 1.78 1.45 2.43
N PRO A 98 1.22 2.67 2.33
CA PRO A 98 -0.19 2.84 2.02
C PRO A 98 -0.52 2.41 0.58
N PRO A 99 -1.80 2.07 0.30
CA PRO A 99 -2.28 1.95 -1.07
C PRO A 99 -1.93 3.19 -1.91
N GLY A 100 -1.49 2.97 -3.15
CA GLY A 100 -1.32 4.02 -4.14
C GLY A 100 -2.62 4.36 -4.89
N ASN A 101 -2.48 5.14 -5.96
CA ASN A 101 -3.61 5.72 -6.70
C ASN A 101 -3.78 5.10 -8.08
N TRP A 102 -3.61 3.78 -8.23
CA TRP A 102 -3.85 3.16 -9.54
C TRP A 102 -5.34 2.99 -9.79
N PHE A 103 -5.85 3.59 -10.86
CA PHE A 103 -7.21 3.38 -11.36
C PHE A 103 -7.18 2.35 -12.49
N SER A 104 -7.84 1.22 -12.26
CA SER A 104 -8.03 0.18 -13.26
C SER A 104 -9.00 0.63 -14.34
N THR A 105 -8.59 0.53 -15.60
CA THR A 105 -9.41 0.98 -16.73
C THR A 105 -10.40 -0.06 -17.24
N GLY A 106 -10.20 -1.35 -16.91
CA GLY A 106 -10.91 -2.45 -17.57
C GLY A 106 -10.44 -2.68 -19.01
N PHE A 107 -9.31 -2.10 -19.42
CA PHE A 107 -8.73 -2.26 -20.74
C PHE A 107 -7.35 -2.92 -20.68
N TYR A 108 -7.01 -3.62 -21.75
CA TYR A 108 -5.74 -4.30 -21.93
C TYR A 108 -5.07 -3.85 -23.23
N ALA A 109 -3.78 -3.54 -23.19
CA ALA A 109 -2.99 -3.23 -24.38
C ALA A 109 -2.43 -4.52 -24.99
N GLY A 110 -2.74 -4.77 -26.27
CA GLY A 110 -2.12 -5.86 -27.02
C GLY A 110 -0.58 -5.68 -27.07
N PRO A 111 0.21 -6.78 -26.99
CA PRO A 111 1.66 -6.67 -27.05
C PRO A 111 2.13 -5.95 -28.32
N GLY A 112 2.98 -4.94 -28.16
CA GLY A 112 3.55 -4.21 -29.30
C GLY A 112 2.58 -3.27 -30.03
N GLU A 113 1.31 -3.23 -29.64
CA GLU A 113 0.31 -2.38 -30.25
C GLU A 113 0.35 -0.96 -29.67
N LEU A 114 0.15 0.03 -30.52
CA LEU A 114 0.08 1.43 -30.09
C LEU A 114 -1.32 1.73 -29.55
N VAL A 115 -1.40 2.19 -28.31
CA VAL A 115 -2.63 2.64 -27.67
C VAL A 115 -2.71 4.15 -27.78
N LYS A 116 -3.84 4.65 -28.31
CA LYS A 116 -4.17 6.08 -28.29
C LYS A 116 -4.97 6.40 -27.03
N VAL A 117 -4.56 7.44 -26.31
CA VAL A 117 -5.21 7.93 -25.09
C VAL A 117 -5.57 9.40 -25.25
N GLU A 118 -6.84 9.73 -25.12
CA GLU A 118 -7.35 11.09 -25.22
C GLU A 118 -7.79 11.59 -23.84
N ILE A 119 -7.02 12.53 -23.30
CA ILE A 119 -7.25 13.16 -22.01
C ILE A 119 -8.04 14.44 -22.24
N PRO A 120 -9.17 14.67 -21.55
CA PRO A 120 -9.98 15.86 -21.78
C PRO A 120 -9.27 17.13 -21.33
N GLN A 121 -9.61 18.26 -21.96
CA GLN A 121 -9.11 19.58 -21.57
C GLN A 121 -9.48 19.91 -20.12
N GLY A 122 -8.61 20.64 -19.41
CA GLY A 122 -8.79 20.97 -17.99
C GLY A 122 -8.53 19.81 -17.02
N THR A 123 -7.95 18.71 -17.49
CA THR A 123 -7.46 17.61 -16.64
C THR A 123 -6.01 17.86 -16.25
N GLU A 124 -5.67 17.63 -14.99
CA GLU A 124 -4.28 17.63 -14.53
C GLU A 124 -3.50 16.50 -15.24
N GLY A 125 -2.18 16.67 -15.39
CA GLY A 125 -1.34 15.59 -15.89
C GLY A 125 -1.48 14.33 -15.02
N MET A 126 -1.42 13.17 -15.67
CA MET A 126 -1.47 11.87 -15.00
C MET A 126 -0.52 10.89 -15.67
N THR A 127 -0.24 9.75 -15.04
CA THR A 127 0.57 8.69 -15.63
C THR A 127 -0.33 7.58 -16.17
N VAL A 128 -0.16 7.22 -17.44
CA VAL A 128 -0.67 5.96 -17.98
C VAL A 128 0.39 4.89 -17.71
N GLN A 129 -0.03 3.75 -17.19
CA GLN A 129 0.82 2.57 -17.01
C GLN A 129 0.23 1.39 -17.79
N ILE A 130 1.08 0.65 -18.51
CA ILE A 130 0.73 -0.64 -19.10
C ILE A 130 1.54 -1.73 -18.39
N GLY A 131 0.84 -2.71 -17.84
CA GLY A 131 1.40 -3.82 -17.07
C GLY A 131 1.21 -3.66 -15.56
N ALA A 132 0.93 -4.76 -14.86
CA ALA A 132 0.76 -4.80 -13.40
C ALA A 132 2.03 -5.28 -12.66
N HIS A 133 2.87 -6.05 -13.34
CA HIS A 133 4.04 -6.74 -12.79
C HIS A 133 5.24 -5.81 -12.65
N THR A 134 5.32 -5.07 -11.55
CA THR A 134 6.30 -4.01 -11.35
C THR A 134 7.71 -4.49 -10.99
N ASP A 135 7.86 -5.77 -10.69
CA ASP A 135 9.14 -6.36 -10.33
C ASP A 135 10.15 -6.29 -11.47
N ASN A 136 11.35 -5.79 -11.13
CA ASN A 136 12.55 -5.90 -11.95
C ASN A 136 13.31 -7.16 -11.55
N ILE A 137 13.27 -8.17 -12.40
CA ILE A 137 13.92 -9.47 -12.16
C ILE A 137 15.19 -9.67 -13.00
N ASN A 138 15.74 -8.60 -13.59
CA ASN A 138 16.99 -8.69 -14.33
C ASN A 138 18.10 -9.29 -13.46
N GLY A 139 18.84 -10.25 -14.00
CA GLY A 139 19.93 -10.92 -13.29
C GLY A 139 19.51 -12.11 -12.41
N LYS A 140 18.21 -12.47 -12.33
CA LYS A 140 17.80 -13.74 -11.72
C LYS A 140 18.10 -14.93 -12.63
N MET A 141 18.52 -16.03 -12.01
CA MET A 141 18.81 -17.29 -12.70
C MET A 141 18.05 -18.47 -12.07
N PRO A 142 17.24 -19.23 -12.84
CA PRO A 142 16.86 -18.97 -14.24
C PRO A 142 15.93 -17.76 -14.36
N GLN A 143 15.97 -17.07 -15.50
CA GLN A 143 15.03 -15.98 -15.82
C GLN A 143 13.82 -16.54 -16.57
N LEU A 144 12.63 -16.43 -15.97
CA LEU A 144 11.37 -17.03 -16.43
C LEU A 144 10.52 -16.07 -17.28
N ARG A 145 10.78 -14.75 -17.20
CA ARG A 145 10.15 -13.71 -18.04
C ARG A 145 11.14 -12.56 -18.32
N ALA A 146 10.78 -11.65 -19.22
CA ALA A 146 11.54 -10.42 -19.42
C ALA A 146 11.67 -9.62 -18.10
N GLY A 147 12.80 -8.94 -17.93
CA GLY A 147 13.20 -8.33 -16.65
C GLY A 147 12.20 -7.31 -16.12
N VAL A 148 11.82 -6.37 -16.98
CA VAL A 148 10.83 -5.32 -16.70
C VAL A 148 9.81 -5.36 -17.83
N ILE A 149 8.54 -5.53 -17.47
CA ILE A 149 7.43 -5.61 -18.43
C ILE A 149 6.37 -4.52 -18.22
N VAL A 150 6.73 -3.45 -17.52
CA VAL A 150 5.87 -2.30 -17.27
C VAL A 150 6.38 -1.10 -18.05
N THR A 151 5.45 -0.36 -18.67
CA THR A 151 5.72 0.93 -19.29
C THR A 151 4.91 2.00 -18.57
N ARG A 152 5.52 3.15 -18.30
CA ARG A 152 4.86 4.33 -17.71
C ARG A 152 5.12 5.54 -18.58
N GLN A 153 4.10 6.36 -18.78
CA GLN A 153 4.21 7.61 -19.51
C GLN A 153 3.32 8.66 -18.86
N THR A 154 3.88 9.83 -18.58
CA THR A 154 3.09 11.00 -18.21
C THR A 154 2.34 11.51 -19.44
N VAL A 155 1.04 11.70 -19.29
CA VAL A 155 0.13 12.21 -20.32
C VAL A 155 -0.49 13.52 -19.87
N LEU A 156 -0.73 14.40 -20.85
CA LEU A 156 -1.35 15.71 -20.67
C LEU A 156 -2.67 15.78 -21.45
N PRO A 157 -3.54 16.79 -21.18
CA PRO A 157 -4.72 17.03 -22.00
C PRO A 157 -4.44 17.01 -23.51
N GLY A 158 -5.29 16.32 -24.26
CA GLY A 158 -5.12 16.06 -25.69
C GLY A 158 -4.85 14.60 -26.02
N THR A 159 -4.33 14.36 -27.22
CA THR A 159 -4.03 13.02 -27.73
C THR A 159 -2.62 12.60 -27.35
N ASN A 160 -2.51 11.44 -26.72
CA ASN A 160 -1.26 10.81 -26.32
C ASN A 160 -1.19 9.39 -26.92
N TYR A 161 0.01 8.87 -27.10
CA TYR A 161 0.24 7.50 -27.56
C TYR A 161 1.23 6.81 -26.65
N ILE A 162 0.95 5.55 -26.31
CA ILE A 162 1.79 4.70 -25.45
C ILE A 162 1.78 3.27 -26.00
N ARG A 163 2.90 2.56 -25.86
CA ARG A 163 3.06 1.16 -26.25
C ARG A 163 3.83 0.42 -25.18
N ASN A 164 3.48 -0.85 -24.97
CA ASN A 164 4.30 -1.81 -24.24
C ASN A 164 4.50 -3.04 -25.14
N ILE A 165 5.75 -3.42 -25.40
CA ILE A 165 6.07 -4.54 -26.29
C ILE A 165 5.64 -5.91 -25.76
N TYR A 166 5.32 -6.01 -24.46
CA TYR A 166 4.81 -7.21 -23.80
C TYR A 166 3.30 -7.19 -23.57
N GLY A 167 2.66 -6.02 -23.74
CA GLY A 167 1.25 -5.80 -23.44
C GLY A 167 0.96 -5.76 -21.93
N GLY A 168 -0.30 -5.60 -21.56
CA GLY A 168 -0.70 -5.62 -20.15
C GLY A 168 -1.99 -4.84 -19.86
N PRO A 169 -2.56 -5.00 -18.64
CA PRO A 169 -3.64 -4.14 -18.19
C PRO A 169 -3.21 -2.68 -18.16
N ILE A 170 -4.14 -1.78 -18.48
CA ILE A 170 -3.91 -0.34 -18.54
C ILE A 170 -4.43 0.30 -17.25
N TYR A 171 -3.57 1.09 -16.61
CA TYR A 171 -3.89 1.87 -15.43
C TYR A 171 -3.72 3.37 -15.69
N LEU A 172 -4.56 4.15 -15.04
CA LEU A 172 -4.42 5.60 -14.95
C LEU A 172 -4.06 5.98 -13.52
N ILE A 173 -3.01 6.78 -13.36
CA ILE A 173 -2.46 7.15 -12.06
C ILE A 173 -2.47 8.68 -11.99
N PRO A 174 -3.52 9.29 -11.41
CA PRO A 174 -3.59 10.74 -11.23
C PRO A 174 -2.51 11.22 -10.25
N THR A 175 -2.11 12.47 -10.40
CA THR A 175 -1.15 13.13 -9.50
C THR A 175 -1.72 13.36 -8.10
N GLY A 176 -3.04 13.39 -7.97
CA GLY A 176 -3.76 13.52 -6.70
C GLY A 176 -5.28 13.59 -6.93
N PRO A 177 -6.07 13.69 -5.85
CA PRO A 177 -7.50 13.91 -5.96
C PRO A 177 -7.80 15.31 -6.51
N ALA A 178 -8.90 15.42 -7.25
CA ALA A 178 -9.31 16.66 -7.91
C ALA A 178 -10.80 16.98 -7.73
N ASN A 179 -11.51 16.24 -6.86
CA ASN A 179 -12.94 16.41 -6.54
C ASN A 179 -13.84 16.52 -7.80
N LYS A 180 -13.48 15.79 -8.86
CA LYS A 180 -14.17 15.79 -10.14
C LYS A 180 -14.10 14.42 -10.78
N GLN A 181 -15.00 14.16 -11.72
CA GLN A 181 -14.90 13.01 -12.60
C GLN A 181 -14.21 13.39 -13.90
N VAL A 182 -13.38 12.49 -14.41
CA VAL A 182 -12.65 12.67 -15.68
C VAL A 182 -12.94 11.49 -16.58
N THR A 183 -13.38 11.73 -17.81
CA THR A 183 -13.63 10.68 -18.79
C THR A 183 -12.50 10.65 -19.82
N VAL A 184 -11.72 9.58 -19.81
CA VAL A 184 -10.59 9.36 -20.73
C VAL A 184 -11.03 8.39 -21.83
N LYS A 185 -10.66 8.68 -23.08
CA LYS A 185 -10.93 7.78 -24.21
C LYS A 185 -9.68 7.02 -24.62
N PHE A 186 -9.87 5.75 -24.95
CA PHE A 186 -8.85 4.82 -25.40
C PHE A 186 -9.23 4.29 -26.78
N SER A 187 -8.23 4.13 -27.65
CA SER A 187 -8.40 3.41 -28.91
C SER A 187 -7.28 2.40 -29.10
N ASN A 188 -7.63 1.31 -29.80
CA ASN A 188 -6.80 0.13 -30.01
C ASN A 188 -6.45 -0.59 -28.70
N VAL A 189 -7.49 -0.88 -27.92
CA VAL A 189 -7.40 -1.62 -26.65
C VAL A 189 -8.37 -2.80 -26.66
N CYS A 190 -8.05 -3.86 -25.91
CA CYS A 190 -8.99 -4.95 -25.65
C CYS A 190 -9.82 -4.65 -24.41
N LYS A 191 -11.06 -5.17 -24.35
CA LYS A 191 -11.81 -5.23 -23.09
C LYS A 191 -11.19 -6.31 -22.20
N SER A 192 -10.80 -5.95 -20.97
CA SER A 192 -10.40 -6.94 -19.97
C SER A 192 -11.65 -7.53 -19.31
N PRO A 193 -11.78 -8.86 -19.19
CA PRO A 193 -12.89 -9.52 -18.50
C PRO A 193 -12.70 -9.46 -16.98
N ASP A 194 -12.64 -8.24 -16.43
CA ASP A 194 -12.47 -8.02 -15.00
C ASP A 194 -13.76 -8.34 -14.24
N PHE A 195 -13.64 -8.94 -13.05
CA PHE A 195 -14.76 -9.03 -12.11
C PHE A 195 -14.80 -7.75 -11.27
N ILE A 196 -15.95 -7.08 -11.19
CA ILE A 196 -16.12 -5.89 -10.36
C ILE A 196 -17.26 -6.14 -9.36
N LEU A 197 -16.92 -6.19 -8.07
CA LEU A 197 -17.90 -6.42 -7.01
C LEU A 197 -19.02 -5.38 -7.05
N GLY A 198 -20.27 -5.84 -7.03
CA GLY A 198 -21.46 -4.99 -7.12
C GLY A 198 -21.82 -4.51 -8.53
N GLN A 199 -21.03 -4.83 -9.56
CA GLN A 199 -21.34 -4.54 -10.97
C GLN A 199 -21.41 -5.81 -11.82
N SER A 200 -20.54 -6.79 -11.56
CA SER A 200 -20.52 -8.10 -12.20
C SER A 200 -21.27 -9.12 -11.34
N THR A 201 -21.96 -10.07 -11.98
CA THR A 201 -22.36 -11.32 -11.32
C THR A 201 -21.32 -12.39 -11.62
N ASP A 202 -21.11 -13.33 -10.69
CA ASP A 202 -20.15 -14.43 -10.86
C ASP A 202 -20.41 -15.23 -12.15
N ALA A 203 -21.68 -15.53 -12.45
CA ALA A 203 -22.07 -16.29 -13.65
C ALA A 203 -21.75 -15.52 -14.95
N ALA A 204 -22.12 -14.24 -15.05
CA ALA A 204 -21.86 -13.43 -16.24
C ALA A 204 -20.37 -13.22 -16.45
N TRP A 205 -19.63 -12.97 -15.37
CA TRP A 205 -18.17 -12.82 -15.42
C TRP A 205 -17.47 -14.11 -15.88
N LYS A 206 -17.90 -15.28 -15.38
CA LYS A 206 -17.37 -16.58 -15.82
C LYS A 206 -17.53 -16.79 -17.33
N GLU A 207 -18.69 -16.42 -17.88
CA GLU A 207 -18.91 -16.48 -19.32
C GLU A 207 -18.03 -15.48 -20.07
N GLU A 208 -17.89 -14.24 -19.59
CA GLU A 208 -16.98 -13.27 -20.20
C GLU A 208 -15.53 -13.75 -20.21
N LEU A 209 -15.07 -14.34 -19.09
CA LEU A 209 -13.73 -14.89 -18.95
C LEU A 209 -13.48 -16.03 -19.94
N LYS A 210 -14.45 -16.92 -20.17
CA LYS A 210 -14.32 -18.03 -21.14
C LYS A 210 -14.17 -17.53 -22.58
N HIS A 211 -14.85 -16.45 -22.95
CA HIS A 211 -14.85 -15.93 -24.32
C HIS A 211 -13.66 -15.01 -24.64
N SER A 212 -13.19 -14.21 -23.68
CA SER A 212 -12.05 -13.32 -23.90
C SER A 212 -10.75 -14.10 -24.06
N GLN A 213 -9.78 -13.53 -24.78
CA GLN A 213 -8.41 -14.04 -24.90
C GLN A 213 -7.38 -13.15 -24.20
N VAL A 214 -7.82 -12.19 -23.39
CA VAL A 214 -6.94 -11.35 -22.56
C VAL A 214 -6.25 -12.22 -21.49
N PRO A 215 -4.91 -12.20 -21.38
CA PRO A 215 -4.18 -13.16 -20.56
C PRO A 215 -4.15 -12.83 -19.06
N VAL A 216 -4.24 -11.55 -18.70
CA VAL A 216 -4.16 -11.06 -17.31
C VAL A 216 -5.39 -10.22 -17.02
N VAL A 217 -6.05 -10.48 -15.89
CA VAL A 217 -7.35 -9.91 -15.54
C VAL A 217 -7.34 -9.47 -14.07
N GLU A 218 -8.28 -8.61 -13.68
CA GLU A 218 -8.44 -8.20 -12.29
C GLU A 218 -9.75 -8.67 -11.67
N LEU A 219 -9.68 -9.10 -10.40
CA LEU A 219 -10.84 -9.23 -9.51
C LEU A 219 -10.83 -8.00 -8.59
N ARG A 220 -11.89 -7.19 -8.63
CA ARG A 220 -11.90 -5.83 -8.07
C ARG A 220 -12.99 -5.66 -7.01
N GLY A 221 -12.57 -5.39 -5.78
CA GLY A 221 -13.39 -4.90 -4.68
C GLY A 221 -13.16 -3.39 -4.44
N LYS A 222 -13.83 -2.85 -3.42
CA LYS A 222 -13.67 -1.47 -2.95
C LYS A 222 -12.32 -1.27 -2.25
N ARG A 223 -11.84 -2.26 -1.49
CA ARG A 223 -10.64 -2.19 -0.64
C ARG A 223 -9.49 -3.05 -1.14
N PHE A 224 -9.79 -4.06 -1.94
CA PHE A 224 -8.79 -5.01 -2.42
C PHE A 224 -8.95 -5.31 -3.91
N ILE A 225 -7.83 -5.37 -4.64
CA ILE A 225 -7.80 -5.79 -6.04
C ILE A 225 -6.74 -6.87 -6.22
N ILE A 226 -7.10 -7.93 -6.94
CA ILE A 226 -6.22 -9.05 -7.24
C ILE A 226 -6.02 -9.14 -8.75
N THR A 227 -4.78 -9.10 -9.20
CA THR A 227 -4.41 -9.31 -10.61
C THR A 227 -3.96 -10.75 -10.80
N MET A 228 -4.66 -11.51 -11.62
CA MET A 228 -4.44 -12.94 -11.82
C MET A 228 -4.33 -13.31 -13.31
N TYR A 229 -3.78 -14.51 -13.54
CA TYR A 229 -3.67 -15.07 -14.86
C TYR A 229 -4.98 -15.75 -15.29
N ARG A 230 -5.52 -15.36 -16.44
CA ARG A 230 -6.78 -15.91 -16.96
C ARG A 230 -6.76 -17.43 -17.02
N LYS A 231 -5.66 -18.01 -17.51
CA LYS A 231 -5.52 -19.47 -17.62
C LYS A 231 -5.63 -20.19 -16.27
N VAL A 232 -5.13 -19.57 -15.19
CA VAL A 232 -5.26 -20.12 -13.83
C VAL A 232 -6.72 -20.07 -13.40
N LEU A 233 -7.39 -18.93 -13.57
CA LEU A 233 -8.80 -18.77 -13.21
C LEU A 233 -9.72 -19.74 -13.97
N LEU A 234 -9.49 -19.96 -15.27
CA LEU A 234 -10.25 -20.93 -16.07
C LEU A 234 -10.21 -22.35 -15.48
N GLY A 235 -9.07 -22.75 -14.92
CA GLY A 235 -8.91 -24.06 -14.27
C GLY A 235 -9.58 -24.16 -12.90
N LEU A 236 -10.12 -23.05 -12.38
CA LEU A 236 -10.64 -22.93 -11.02
C LEU A 236 -12.08 -22.37 -10.96
N LEU A 237 -12.72 -22.07 -12.09
CA LEU A 237 -14.02 -21.39 -12.11
C LEU A 237 -15.09 -22.09 -11.25
N ASP A 238 -15.07 -23.41 -11.19
CA ASP A 238 -16.06 -24.19 -10.42
C ASP A 238 -15.67 -24.37 -8.95
N LYS A 239 -14.50 -23.89 -8.54
CA LYS A 239 -13.97 -24.05 -7.17
C LYS A 239 -14.21 -22.84 -6.27
N PHE A 240 -14.62 -21.70 -6.83
CA PHE A 240 -14.91 -20.50 -6.07
C PHE A 240 -16.00 -19.64 -6.74
N ASN A 241 -16.47 -18.65 -5.99
CA ASN A 241 -17.39 -17.62 -6.44
C ASN A 241 -16.71 -16.26 -6.26
N ALA A 242 -16.54 -15.50 -7.35
CA ALA A 242 -15.77 -14.26 -7.35
C ALA A 242 -16.41 -13.17 -6.47
N GLU A 243 -17.73 -13.12 -6.40
CA GLU A 243 -18.48 -12.18 -5.56
C GLU A 243 -18.24 -12.44 -4.08
N ALA A 244 -18.33 -13.71 -3.65
CA ALA A 244 -18.03 -14.12 -2.29
C ALA A 244 -16.55 -13.86 -1.92
N VAL A 245 -15.62 -14.13 -2.83
CA VAL A 245 -14.19 -13.90 -2.61
C VAL A 245 -13.87 -12.41 -2.45
N MET A 246 -14.32 -11.56 -3.37
CA MET A 246 -14.00 -10.13 -3.31
C MET A 246 -14.72 -9.43 -2.16
N GLY A 247 -15.98 -9.81 -1.87
CA GLY A 247 -16.68 -9.32 -0.68
C GLY A 247 -15.95 -9.70 0.60
N LYS A 248 -15.37 -10.91 0.66
CA LYS A 248 -14.57 -11.35 1.80
C LYS A 248 -13.27 -10.56 1.96
N TRP A 249 -12.53 -10.32 0.88
CA TRP A 249 -11.30 -9.52 0.96
C TRP A 249 -11.57 -8.07 1.36
N ASP A 250 -12.66 -7.46 0.86
CA ASP A 250 -13.06 -6.13 1.29
C ASP A 250 -13.37 -6.09 2.79
N GLU A 251 -14.08 -7.10 3.29
CA GLU A 251 -14.38 -7.25 4.72
C GLU A 251 -13.11 -7.43 5.56
N VAL A 252 -12.12 -8.21 5.09
CA VAL A 252 -10.84 -8.40 5.78
C VAL A 252 -10.10 -7.06 5.91
N ILE A 253 -9.94 -6.31 4.81
CA ILE A 253 -9.26 -5.01 4.87
C ILE A 253 -10.02 -4.03 5.76
N GLU A 254 -11.35 -4.01 5.71
CA GLU A 254 -12.14 -3.11 6.53
C GLU A 254 -12.07 -3.45 8.02
N LYS A 255 -12.29 -4.71 8.39
CA LYS A 255 -12.42 -5.14 9.78
C LYS A 255 -11.09 -5.44 10.47
N ASP A 256 -10.19 -6.13 9.78
CA ASP A 256 -8.98 -6.67 10.39
C ASP A 256 -7.75 -5.80 10.15
N TYR A 257 -7.83 -4.86 9.21
CA TYR A 257 -6.77 -3.86 8.98
C TYR A 257 -7.23 -2.47 9.42
N ASN A 258 -8.22 -1.87 8.74
CA ASN A 258 -8.62 -0.48 9.00
C ASN A 258 -9.22 -0.30 10.40
N GLU A 259 -10.34 -0.95 10.70
CA GLU A 259 -11.02 -0.82 12.00
C GLU A 259 -10.12 -1.26 13.16
N TRP A 260 -9.38 -2.37 12.98
CA TRP A 260 -8.45 -2.84 14.02
C TRP A 260 -7.33 -1.85 14.31
N TYR A 261 -6.91 -1.06 13.32
CA TYR A 261 -5.93 0.02 13.49
C TYR A 261 -6.54 1.33 13.98
N GLY A 262 -7.85 1.36 14.26
CA GLY A 262 -8.58 2.56 14.67
C GLY A 262 -8.78 3.55 13.51
N LEU A 263 -8.85 3.06 12.28
CA LEU A 263 -9.12 3.85 11.08
C LEU A 263 -10.58 3.71 10.65
N SER A 264 -11.13 4.75 10.04
CA SER A 264 -12.48 4.71 9.44
C SER A 264 -12.56 5.59 8.20
N ASP A 265 -13.60 5.41 7.37
CA ASP A 265 -13.77 6.23 6.17
C ASP A 265 -14.06 7.70 6.49
N ASN A 266 -14.76 7.96 7.60
CA ASN A 266 -15.21 9.29 8.01
C ASN A 266 -14.93 9.52 9.50
N PRO A 267 -13.65 9.59 9.90
CA PRO A 267 -13.29 9.83 11.30
C PRO A 267 -13.60 11.27 11.70
N ALA A 268 -13.71 11.51 13.02
CA ALA A 268 -13.78 12.87 13.55
C ALA A 268 -12.46 13.65 13.34
N ASP A 269 -11.31 12.96 13.46
CA ASP A 269 -9.99 13.50 13.15
C ASP A 269 -9.48 12.91 11.82
N PRO A 270 -9.18 13.73 10.80
CA PRO A 270 -8.64 13.27 9.52
C PRO A 270 -7.34 12.44 9.62
N ILE A 271 -6.59 12.51 10.73
CA ILE A 271 -5.43 11.66 10.99
C ILE A 271 -5.81 10.17 11.06
N ASP A 272 -7.02 9.86 11.55
CA ASP A 272 -7.56 8.49 11.70
C ASP A 272 -8.30 8.00 10.44
N GLN A 273 -8.05 8.61 9.28
CA GLN A 273 -8.76 8.27 8.06
C GLN A 273 -8.16 7.02 7.39
N ALA A 274 -9.03 6.06 7.06
CA ALA A 274 -8.66 4.89 6.30
C ALA A 274 -8.22 5.26 4.86
N PRO A 275 -7.34 4.45 4.23
CA PRO A 275 -7.05 4.60 2.81
C PRO A 275 -8.32 4.56 1.96
N GLY A 276 -8.46 5.57 1.09
CA GLY A 276 -9.59 5.68 0.16
C GLY A 276 -9.43 4.85 -1.13
N THR A 277 -8.24 4.32 -1.38
CA THR A 277 -7.90 3.49 -2.54
C THR A 277 -7.59 2.05 -2.12
N PRO A 278 -7.81 1.06 -3.01
CA PRO A 278 -7.66 -0.34 -2.66
C PRO A 278 -6.19 -0.77 -2.60
N HIS A 279 -5.88 -1.68 -1.68
CA HIS A 279 -4.66 -2.48 -1.75
C HIS A 279 -4.66 -3.34 -3.01
N ARG A 280 -3.47 -3.63 -3.56
CA ARG A 280 -3.31 -4.41 -4.79
C ARG A 280 -2.38 -5.58 -4.55
N PHE A 281 -2.76 -6.72 -5.10
CA PHE A 281 -1.93 -7.92 -5.12
C PHE A 281 -1.81 -8.43 -6.55
N VAL A 282 -0.59 -8.66 -7.02
CA VAL A 282 -0.31 -9.10 -8.40
C VAL A 282 0.40 -10.45 -8.36
N LEU A 283 -0.20 -11.46 -9.00
CA LEU A 283 0.45 -12.75 -9.16
C LEU A 283 1.35 -12.75 -10.40
N ASP A 284 2.59 -13.18 -10.22
CA ASP A 284 3.66 -13.17 -11.22
C ASP A 284 4.27 -14.57 -11.37
N VAL A 285 4.75 -14.89 -12.58
CA VAL A 285 5.52 -16.12 -12.82
C VAL A 285 6.90 -16.06 -12.13
N GLN A 286 7.43 -14.85 -11.87
CA GLN A 286 8.70 -14.68 -11.17
C GLN A 286 8.79 -13.39 -10.38
N ILE A 287 9.24 -13.51 -9.12
CA ILE A 287 9.27 -12.43 -8.12
C ILE A 287 10.71 -12.01 -7.86
N SER A 288 10.90 -10.75 -7.51
CA SER A 288 12.20 -10.17 -7.17
C SER A 288 12.76 -10.75 -5.87
N LEU A 289 11.91 -10.91 -4.85
CA LEU A 289 12.29 -11.33 -3.50
C LEU A 289 11.32 -12.38 -2.93
N GLY A 290 11.85 -13.35 -2.19
CA GLY A 290 11.05 -14.34 -1.46
C GLY A 290 10.13 -15.18 -2.36
N SER A 291 9.04 -15.66 -1.75
CA SER A 291 7.87 -16.24 -2.43
C SER A 291 6.77 -15.21 -2.72
N GLY A 292 6.83 -14.09 -2.02
CA GLY A 292 6.03 -12.89 -2.17
C GLY A 292 6.71 -11.74 -1.43
N HIS A 293 6.26 -10.52 -1.68
CA HIS A 293 6.70 -9.34 -0.93
C HIS A 293 5.62 -8.26 -0.85
N SER A 294 5.74 -7.45 0.18
CA SER A 294 4.92 -6.28 0.45
C SER A 294 5.22 -5.11 -0.49
N GLY A 295 4.38 -4.08 -0.43
CA GLY A 295 4.48 -2.87 -1.25
C GLY A 295 3.16 -2.49 -1.91
N TYR A 296 3.25 -1.62 -2.91
CA TYR A 296 2.12 -1.29 -3.78
C TYR A 296 2.54 -1.40 -5.26
N PRO A 297 2.15 -2.49 -5.95
CA PRO A 297 1.38 -3.62 -5.43
C PRO A 297 2.21 -4.53 -4.50
N CYS A 298 1.53 -5.35 -3.69
CA CYS A 298 2.12 -6.60 -3.19
C CYS A 298 2.25 -7.57 -4.37
N MET A 299 3.28 -8.41 -4.39
CA MET A 299 3.49 -9.39 -5.46
C MET A 299 3.82 -10.77 -4.90
N ALA A 300 3.38 -11.83 -5.57
CA ALA A 300 3.71 -13.21 -5.21
C ALA A 300 3.63 -14.16 -6.40
N TYR A 301 4.14 -15.38 -6.23
CA TYR A 301 4.13 -16.39 -7.28
C TYR A 301 2.71 -16.81 -7.68
N LEU A 302 2.56 -17.23 -8.93
CA LEU A 302 1.30 -17.74 -9.49
C LEU A 302 0.68 -18.88 -8.66
N ASP A 303 1.47 -19.64 -7.92
CA ASP A 303 1.00 -20.77 -7.09
C ASP A 303 0.26 -20.32 -5.83
N TRP A 304 0.32 -19.03 -5.45
CA TRP A 304 -0.45 -18.47 -4.33
C TRP A 304 -1.94 -18.29 -4.65
N HIS A 305 -2.41 -18.61 -5.85
CA HIS A 305 -3.80 -18.38 -6.25
C HIS A 305 -4.84 -18.97 -5.28
N SER A 306 -4.57 -20.12 -4.64
CA SER A 306 -5.48 -20.72 -3.66
C SER A 306 -5.66 -19.87 -2.42
N ASP A 307 -4.61 -19.18 -1.96
CA ASP A 307 -4.64 -18.34 -0.76
C ASP A 307 -5.60 -17.16 -0.91
N PHE A 308 -5.91 -16.78 -2.15
CA PHE A 308 -6.83 -15.70 -2.48
C PHE A 308 -8.27 -16.14 -2.75
N LEU A 309 -8.47 -17.35 -3.27
CA LEU A 309 -9.76 -17.76 -3.84
C LEU A 309 -10.59 -18.64 -2.90
N ASP A 310 -9.99 -19.23 -1.86
CA ASP A 310 -10.71 -20.05 -0.88
C ASP A 310 -11.20 -19.20 0.32
N THR A 311 -12.51 -18.94 0.37
CA THR A 311 -13.12 -18.12 1.44
C THR A 311 -13.09 -18.79 2.81
N ALA A 312 -13.02 -20.13 2.88
CA ALA A 312 -12.89 -20.84 4.15
C ALA A 312 -11.48 -20.64 4.72
N MET A 313 -10.44 -20.69 3.86
CA MET A 313 -9.06 -20.39 4.25
C MET A 313 -8.91 -18.95 4.72
N ILE A 314 -9.54 -17.99 4.04
CA ILE A 314 -9.50 -16.57 4.45
C ILE A 314 -10.09 -16.42 5.87
N ASN A 315 -11.27 -16.98 6.12
CA ASN A 315 -11.95 -16.88 7.42
C ASN A 315 -11.20 -17.59 8.58
N SER A 316 -10.40 -18.63 8.31
CA SER A 316 -9.60 -19.29 9.36
C SER A 316 -8.27 -18.58 9.64
N GLY A 317 -7.93 -17.51 8.92
CA GLY A 317 -6.56 -16.98 8.91
C GLY A 317 -5.55 -17.97 8.32
N ALA A 318 -6.00 -18.87 7.44
CA ALA A 318 -5.13 -19.81 6.74
C ALA A 318 -4.56 -19.22 5.43
N SER A 319 -5.16 -18.15 4.90
CA SER A 319 -4.61 -17.31 3.81
C SER A 319 -3.42 -16.47 4.30
N TRP A 320 -2.39 -17.16 4.79
CA TRP A 320 -1.25 -16.57 5.47
C TRP A 320 -0.48 -15.61 4.57
N GLY A 321 -0.11 -16.05 3.36
CA GLY A 321 0.76 -15.27 2.45
C GLY A 321 0.21 -13.86 2.18
N PRO A 322 -1.02 -13.73 1.66
CA PRO A 322 -1.60 -12.42 1.37
C PRO A 322 -1.71 -11.54 2.63
N CYS A 323 -2.15 -12.10 3.75
CA CYS A 323 -2.30 -11.36 4.99
C CYS A 323 -0.94 -10.92 5.58
N HIS A 324 0.09 -11.74 5.43
CA HIS A 324 1.46 -11.47 5.85
C HIS A 324 2.05 -10.28 5.09
N GLU A 325 1.90 -10.24 3.75
CA GLU A 325 2.43 -9.12 2.93
C GLU A 325 1.66 -7.82 3.14
N ILE A 326 0.34 -7.88 3.29
CA ILE A 326 -0.45 -6.69 3.63
C ILE A 326 -0.15 -6.26 5.08
N GLY A 327 0.16 -7.22 5.96
CA GLY A 327 0.61 -6.96 7.32
C GLY A 327 1.90 -6.15 7.36
N HIS A 328 2.87 -6.44 6.49
CA HIS A 328 4.09 -5.64 6.33
C HIS A 328 3.78 -4.20 5.94
N ASN A 329 2.86 -4.00 4.97
CA ASN A 329 2.42 -2.66 4.57
C ASN A 329 1.88 -1.85 5.75
N HIS A 330 1.32 -2.49 6.77
CA HIS A 330 0.73 -1.87 7.96
C HIS A 330 1.67 -1.75 9.17
N GLN A 331 2.92 -2.20 9.08
CA GLN A 331 3.87 -2.02 10.18
C GLN A 331 4.18 -0.54 10.38
N MET A 332 4.10 -0.04 11.62
CA MET A 332 4.53 1.33 11.95
C MET A 332 5.98 1.33 12.42
N ILE A 333 6.90 1.24 11.46
CA ILE A 333 8.35 1.06 11.68
C ILE A 333 9.03 2.24 12.38
N THR A 334 8.34 3.38 12.48
CA THR A 334 8.83 4.61 13.09
C THR A 334 8.24 4.89 14.47
N THR A 335 7.43 3.98 15.02
CA THR A 335 6.78 4.16 16.33
C THR A 335 6.83 2.92 17.20
N TRP A 336 6.33 1.77 16.77
CA TRP A 336 6.24 0.58 17.63
C TRP A 336 6.85 -0.69 17.01
N SER A 337 7.02 -0.77 15.69
CA SER A 337 7.64 -1.94 15.05
C SER A 337 9.16 -1.75 14.94
N TRP A 338 9.91 -2.27 15.91
CA TRP A 338 11.37 -2.09 15.97
C TRP A 338 12.16 -3.08 15.09
N SER A 339 13.40 -2.71 14.81
CA SER A 339 14.37 -3.46 13.98
C SER A 339 15.52 -4.05 14.84
N GLY A 340 16.65 -4.39 14.21
CA GLY A 340 17.85 -4.87 14.91
C GLY A 340 17.84 -6.36 15.24
N ALA A 341 18.65 -6.75 16.23
CA ALA A 341 18.84 -8.17 16.59
C ALA A 341 17.56 -8.83 17.12
N ASP A 342 16.63 -8.04 17.67
CA ASP A 342 15.32 -8.47 18.13
C ASP A 342 14.17 -7.89 17.28
N ALA A 343 14.44 -7.66 15.99
CA ALA A 343 13.51 -7.09 15.02
C ALA A 343 12.13 -7.77 15.01
N LEU A 344 11.12 -6.95 14.76
CA LEU A 344 9.74 -7.37 14.54
C LEU A 344 9.34 -7.42 13.06
N THR A 345 10.26 -7.16 12.12
CA THR A 345 9.93 -7.06 10.69
C THR A 345 9.14 -8.27 10.18
N GLU A 346 9.58 -9.49 10.48
CA GLU A 346 8.89 -10.75 10.12
C GLU A 346 8.00 -11.29 11.24
N THR A 347 7.76 -10.49 12.28
CA THR A 347 7.00 -10.88 13.47
C THR A 347 5.69 -10.10 13.52
N SER A 348 5.73 -8.77 13.62
CA SER A 348 4.52 -7.98 13.88
C SER A 348 3.51 -7.98 12.74
N ASN A 349 3.96 -8.17 11.49
CA ASN A 349 3.09 -8.35 10.34
C ASN A 349 2.22 -9.63 10.43
N ASN A 350 2.62 -10.60 11.23
CA ASN A 350 1.85 -11.82 11.43
C ASN A 350 0.71 -11.69 12.45
N LEU A 351 0.68 -10.60 13.23
CA LEU A 351 -0.40 -10.34 14.20
C LEU A 351 -1.77 -10.18 13.51
N PHE A 352 -1.78 -9.77 12.25
CA PHE A 352 -3.01 -9.68 11.44
C PHE A 352 -3.69 -11.03 11.24
N VAL A 353 -2.91 -12.10 11.03
CA VAL A 353 -3.46 -13.44 10.87
C VAL A 353 -4.17 -13.90 12.15
N PHE A 354 -3.63 -13.51 13.32
CA PHE A 354 -4.30 -13.73 14.60
C PHE A 354 -5.58 -12.91 14.74
N LYS A 355 -5.57 -11.63 14.33
CA LYS A 355 -6.77 -10.79 14.39
C LYS A 355 -7.90 -11.39 13.55
N ILE A 356 -7.61 -11.78 12.30
CA ILE A 356 -8.56 -12.42 11.40
C ILE A 356 -9.12 -13.68 12.05
N ALA A 357 -8.25 -14.62 12.46
CA ALA A 357 -8.71 -15.87 13.08
C ALA A 357 -9.54 -15.62 14.35
N ASN A 358 -9.12 -14.69 15.22
CA ASN A 358 -9.83 -14.34 16.44
C ASN A 358 -11.23 -13.77 16.17
N ARG A 359 -11.42 -12.98 15.10
CA ARG A 359 -12.74 -12.46 14.69
C ARG A 359 -13.74 -13.57 14.39
N PHE A 360 -13.26 -14.74 13.96
CA PHE A 360 -14.06 -15.94 13.72
C PHE A 360 -14.03 -16.94 14.88
N GLY A 361 -13.50 -16.56 16.06
CA GLY A 361 -13.37 -17.46 17.22
C GLY A 361 -12.41 -18.63 16.98
N ARG A 362 -11.44 -18.45 16.08
CA ARG A 362 -10.46 -19.46 15.65
C ARG A 362 -9.05 -19.05 16.06
N LYS A 363 -8.13 -20.00 15.87
CA LYS A 363 -6.69 -19.80 16.03
C LYS A 363 -6.00 -20.03 14.67
N PRO A 364 -5.00 -19.22 14.29
CA PRO A 364 -4.35 -19.35 12.99
C PRO A 364 -3.59 -20.69 12.92
N PRO A 365 -3.86 -21.56 11.93
CA PRO A 365 -3.37 -22.93 11.94
C PRO A 365 -1.85 -23.01 11.98
N ARG A 366 -1.13 -22.10 11.29
CA ARG A 366 0.33 -22.12 11.20
C ARG A 366 1.07 -22.04 12.56
N ILE A 367 0.50 -21.33 13.53
CA ILE A 367 1.13 -21.16 14.86
C ILE A 367 0.70 -22.25 15.83
N TYR A 368 -0.52 -22.74 15.65
CA TYR A 368 -1.15 -23.73 16.52
C TYR A 368 -1.09 -25.13 15.94
N ASP A 369 -0.28 -25.33 14.89
CA ASP A 369 0.03 -26.62 14.32
C ASP A 369 0.73 -27.47 15.38
N MET A 370 0.14 -28.62 15.72
CA MET A 370 0.66 -29.51 16.75
C MET A 370 2.01 -30.11 16.38
N ASP A 371 2.33 -30.17 15.09
CA ASP A 371 3.63 -30.62 14.58
C ASP A 371 4.70 -29.52 14.67
N GLN A 372 4.29 -28.26 14.89
CA GLN A 372 5.19 -27.10 15.02
C GLN A 372 5.18 -26.54 16.45
N ASN A 373 6.18 -26.92 17.23
CA ASN A 373 6.26 -26.51 18.63
C ASN A 373 6.93 -25.14 18.83
N PHE A 374 6.26 -24.03 18.46
CA PHE A 374 6.77 -22.68 18.70
C PHE A 374 6.47 -22.15 20.11
N VAL A 375 5.33 -22.55 20.67
CA VAL A 375 4.84 -21.96 21.94
C VAL A 375 5.70 -22.42 23.11
N GLN A 376 6.01 -23.72 23.23
CA GLN A 376 6.74 -24.23 24.38
C GLN A 376 8.15 -23.65 24.51
N PRO A 377 8.99 -23.58 23.44
CA PRO A 377 10.30 -22.95 23.52
C PRO A 377 10.25 -21.47 23.92
N ALA A 378 9.24 -20.72 23.47
CA ALA A 378 9.05 -19.33 23.85
C ALA A 378 8.69 -19.20 25.34
N LEU A 379 7.81 -20.05 25.85
CA LEU A 379 7.47 -20.09 27.29
C LEU A 379 8.67 -20.52 28.14
N ASP A 380 9.49 -21.45 27.65
CA ASP A 380 10.69 -21.89 28.35
C ASP A 380 11.76 -20.79 28.40
N PHE A 381 11.85 -19.97 27.35
CA PHE A 381 12.61 -18.72 27.40
C PHE A 381 12.03 -17.75 28.45
N ALA A 382 10.72 -17.52 28.44
CA ALA A 382 10.05 -16.61 29.37
C ALA A 382 10.22 -17.02 30.85
N LYS A 383 10.22 -18.33 31.15
CA LYS A 383 10.43 -18.90 32.50
C LYS A 383 11.82 -18.65 33.08
N LYS A 384 12.86 -18.53 32.25
CA LYS A 384 14.24 -18.34 32.72
C LYS A 384 14.34 -17.08 33.58
N ASP A 385 15.16 -17.15 34.63
CA ASP A 385 15.41 -16.01 35.50
C ASP A 385 15.89 -14.78 34.69
N THR A 386 15.50 -13.60 35.16
CA THR A 386 15.78 -12.31 34.56
C THR A 386 17.15 -11.74 34.98
N ALA A 387 18.06 -12.60 35.45
CA ALA A 387 19.44 -12.24 35.77
C ALA A 387 20.11 -11.53 34.58
N SER A 388 21.13 -10.72 34.88
CA SER A 388 21.83 -9.87 33.90
C SER A 388 22.19 -10.66 32.63
N GLY A 389 21.64 -10.24 31.48
CA GLY A 389 21.93 -10.84 30.17
C GLY A 389 20.71 -11.42 29.43
N LYS A 390 19.54 -11.53 30.05
CA LYS A 390 18.31 -11.93 29.33
C LYS A 390 17.94 -10.88 28.28
N SER A 391 17.85 -11.30 27.03
CA SER A 391 17.57 -10.42 25.90
C SER A 391 16.63 -11.10 24.91
N PHE A 392 15.59 -10.38 24.48
CA PHE A 392 14.66 -10.84 23.45
C PHE A 392 15.36 -11.15 22.11
N SER A 393 16.53 -10.56 21.86
CA SER A 393 17.37 -10.85 20.69
C SER A 393 17.85 -12.30 20.61
N THR A 394 17.84 -13.03 21.72
CA THR A 394 18.22 -14.45 21.76
C THR A 394 17.10 -15.38 21.32
N VAL A 395 15.86 -14.90 21.24
CA VAL A 395 14.76 -15.61 20.58
C VAL A 395 14.91 -15.35 19.09
N THR A 396 15.38 -16.31 18.31
CA THR A 396 15.69 -16.10 16.87
C THR A 396 14.54 -16.46 15.95
N ASP A 397 13.62 -17.32 16.39
CA ASP A 397 12.46 -17.74 15.62
C ASP A 397 11.35 -16.68 15.66
N VAL A 398 10.85 -16.31 14.48
CA VAL A 398 9.87 -15.22 14.33
C VAL A 398 8.50 -15.56 14.92
N PHE A 399 8.13 -16.84 14.97
CA PHE A 399 6.87 -17.29 15.54
C PHE A 399 6.94 -17.36 17.06
N GLN A 400 8.11 -17.70 17.62
CA GLN A 400 8.35 -17.56 19.06
C GLN A 400 8.26 -16.09 19.51
N ARG A 401 8.71 -15.15 18.68
CA ARG A 401 8.61 -13.70 18.97
C ARG A 401 7.18 -13.17 18.97
N LEU A 402 6.20 -13.87 18.39
CA LEU A 402 4.79 -13.46 18.40
C LEU A 402 4.12 -13.65 19.76
N ILE A 403 4.54 -14.68 20.49
CA ILE A 403 3.91 -15.13 21.73
C ILE A 403 3.67 -14.00 22.75
N PRO A 404 4.64 -13.12 23.08
CA PRO A 404 4.39 -12.03 24.02
C PRO A 404 3.24 -11.09 23.59
N PHE A 405 3.15 -10.77 22.30
CA PHE A 405 2.11 -9.87 21.82
C PHE A 405 0.73 -10.54 21.85
N VAL A 406 0.67 -11.82 21.48
CA VAL A 406 -0.57 -12.60 21.53
C VAL A 406 -1.06 -12.79 22.97
N GLN A 407 -0.16 -13.02 23.93
CA GLN A 407 -0.50 -13.07 25.36
C GLN A 407 -1.17 -11.78 25.84
N LEU A 408 -0.63 -10.61 25.45
CA LEU A 408 -1.22 -9.32 25.78
C LEU A 408 -2.63 -9.18 25.18
N TYR A 409 -2.81 -9.56 23.91
CA TYR A 409 -4.11 -9.46 23.23
C TYR A 409 -5.15 -10.42 23.79
N GLN A 410 -4.79 -11.66 24.11
CA GLN A 410 -5.70 -12.61 24.74
C GLN A 410 -6.11 -12.17 26.15
N ARG A 411 -5.20 -11.52 26.89
CA ARG A 411 -5.45 -11.09 28.27
C ARG A 411 -6.22 -9.78 28.39
N TYR A 412 -5.93 -8.80 27.54
CA TYR A 412 -6.46 -7.44 27.64
C TYR A 412 -7.40 -7.06 26.50
N GLY A 413 -7.46 -7.87 25.43
CA GLY A 413 -8.24 -7.60 24.23
C GLY A 413 -7.38 -7.21 23.04
N TYR A 414 -7.81 -7.64 21.84
CA TYR A 414 -7.13 -7.31 20.58
C TYR A 414 -7.18 -5.82 20.24
N ASP A 415 -8.12 -5.06 20.80
CA ASP A 415 -8.26 -3.62 20.54
C ASP A 415 -7.10 -2.80 21.12
N MET A 416 -6.21 -3.42 21.92
CA MET A 416 -4.93 -2.84 22.31
C MET A 416 -4.14 -2.35 21.09
N MET A 417 -4.14 -3.11 19.99
CA MET A 417 -3.42 -2.70 18.78
C MET A 417 -4.00 -1.41 18.20
N GLY A 418 -5.34 -1.28 18.15
CA GLY A 418 -6.01 -0.06 17.67
C GLY A 418 -5.65 1.15 18.52
N TYR A 419 -5.59 0.98 19.84
CA TYR A 419 -5.14 2.03 20.75
C TYR A 419 -3.68 2.42 20.50
N VAL A 420 -2.76 1.45 20.42
CA VAL A 420 -1.33 1.68 20.16
C VAL A 420 -1.12 2.38 18.81
N CYS A 421 -1.81 1.95 17.77
CA CYS A 421 -1.74 2.55 16.44
C CYS A 421 -2.32 3.96 16.41
N LYS A 422 -3.41 4.22 17.14
CA LYS A 422 -3.95 5.57 17.28
C LYS A 422 -2.96 6.49 17.99
N GLU A 423 -2.47 6.10 19.17
CA GLU A 423 -1.44 6.86 19.88
C GLU A 423 -0.20 7.09 18.97
N ALA A 424 0.14 6.10 18.14
CA ALA A 424 1.27 6.21 17.23
C ALA A 424 1.05 7.28 16.18
N ARG A 425 -0.15 7.40 15.58
CA ARG A 425 -0.46 8.46 14.62
C ARG A 425 -0.42 9.86 15.25
N HIS A 426 -0.87 9.96 16.49
CA HIS A 426 -0.91 11.22 17.27
C HIS A 426 0.41 11.57 17.98
N ALA A 427 1.41 10.68 18.00
CA ALA A 427 2.68 10.96 18.66
C ALA A 427 3.45 12.09 17.95
N GLU A 428 3.91 13.10 18.69
CA GLU A 428 4.53 14.30 18.10
C GLU A 428 5.77 14.02 17.22
N ARG A 429 6.49 12.94 17.49
CA ARG A 429 7.75 12.61 16.80
C ARG A 429 7.76 11.18 16.31
N ILE A 430 8.39 11.00 15.15
CA ILE A 430 8.82 9.69 14.65
C ILE A 430 10.20 9.35 15.24
N THR A 431 10.53 8.06 15.29
CA THR A 431 11.85 7.60 15.75
C THR A 431 12.35 6.42 14.93
N TYR A 432 13.67 6.40 14.69
CA TYR A 432 14.37 5.23 14.15
C TYR A 432 15.15 4.47 15.23
N ILE A 433 15.11 4.95 16.48
CA ILE A 433 15.81 4.36 17.62
C ILE A 433 14.93 3.27 18.23
N ASP A 434 15.39 2.02 18.17
CA ASP A 434 14.58 0.87 18.57
C ASP A 434 14.19 0.85 20.06
N VAL A 435 15.03 1.36 20.97
CA VAL A 435 14.64 1.48 22.39
C VAL A 435 13.46 2.44 22.57
N VAL A 436 13.40 3.53 21.80
CA VAL A 436 12.28 4.50 21.87
C VAL A 436 10.99 3.85 21.34
N LYS A 437 11.08 2.94 20.37
CA LYS A 437 9.92 2.21 19.87
C LYS A 437 9.38 1.19 20.88
N LYS A 438 10.29 0.49 21.57
CA LYS A 438 9.94 -0.42 22.68
C LYS A 438 9.30 0.35 23.83
N ASP A 439 9.87 1.49 24.19
CA ASP A 439 9.33 2.41 25.20
C ASP A 439 7.92 2.89 24.84
N PHE A 440 7.72 3.31 23.59
CA PHE A 440 6.42 3.72 23.08
C PHE A 440 5.39 2.59 23.22
N PHE A 441 5.72 1.38 22.75
CA PHE A 441 4.81 0.23 22.84
C PHE A 441 4.49 -0.11 24.31
N TYR A 442 5.49 -0.15 25.18
CA TYR A 442 5.32 -0.41 26.62
C TYR A 442 4.42 0.61 27.31
N VAL A 443 4.64 1.91 27.08
CA VAL A 443 3.82 2.98 27.67
C VAL A 443 2.37 2.88 27.17
N SER A 444 2.18 2.74 25.86
CA SER A 444 0.84 2.66 25.25
C SER A 444 0.09 1.40 25.68
N ALA A 445 0.76 0.24 25.72
CA ALA A 445 0.17 -1.00 26.18
C ALA A 445 -0.21 -0.94 27.67
N SER A 446 0.63 -0.33 28.52
CA SER A 446 0.35 -0.17 29.96
C SER A 446 -0.83 0.76 30.20
N LYS A 447 -0.93 1.87 29.44
CA LYS A 447 -2.10 2.77 29.45
C LYS A 447 -3.37 2.02 29.04
N TYR A 448 -3.34 1.24 27.97
CA TYR A 448 -4.50 0.47 27.54
C TYR A 448 -4.92 -0.58 28.58
N ALA A 449 -3.95 -1.34 29.10
CA ALA A 449 -4.17 -2.40 30.08
C ALA A 449 -4.57 -1.89 31.48
N GLN A 450 -4.38 -0.59 31.75
CA GLN A 450 -4.51 0.02 33.08
C GLN A 450 -3.67 -0.68 34.16
N VAL A 451 -2.49 -1.19 33.76
CA VAL A 451 -1.56 -1.96 34.58
C VAL A 451 -0.14 -1.61 34.15
N ASP A 452 0.78 -1.47 35.09
CA ASP A 452 2.21 -1.41 34.78
C ASP A 452 2.70 -2.79 34.31
N LEU A 453 2.95 -2.89 33.00
CA LEU A 453 3.37 -4.12 32.33
C LEU A 453 4.89 -4.38 32.44
N TYR A 454 5.65 -3.59 33.18
CA TYR A 454 7.11 -3.75 33.24
C TYR A 454 7.56 -5.16 33.62
N PRO A 455 6.93 -5.87 34.59
CA PRO A 455 7.26 -7.27 34.85
C PRO A 455 7.16 -8.15 33.59
N PHE A 456 6.12 -7.98 32.78
CA PHE A 456 5.93 -8.74 31.53
C PHE A 456 7.08 -8.52 30.54
N PHE A 457 7.41 -7.26 30.26
CA PHE A 457 8.50 -6.90 29.36
C PHE A 457 9.86 -7.41 29.86
N LYS A 458 10.10 -7.32 31.18
CA LYS A 458 11.30 -7.82 31.82
C LYS A 458 11.46 -9.33 31.64
N PHE A 459 10.41 -10.12 31.87
CA PHE A 459 10.46 -11.57 31.69
C PHE A 459 10.59 -12.00 30.23
N TRP A 460 10.09 -11.22 29.28
CA TRP A 460 10.35 -11.43 27.85
C TRP A 460 11.70 -10.87 27.36
N GLY A 461 12.50 -10.23 28.23
CA GLY A 461 13.78 -9.65 27.84
C GLY A 461 13.66 -8.48 26.86
N ILE A 462 12.49 -7.84 26.79
CA ILE A 462 12.25 -6.64 25.99
C ILE A 462 12.61 -5.43 26.84
N ASN A 463 13.81 -4.89 26.60
CA ASN A 463 14.34 -3.80 27.42
C ASN A 463 13.66 -2.46 27.11
N VAL A 464 13.18 -1.81 28.17
CA VAL A 464 12.60 -0.47 28.16
C VAL A 464 13.42 0.48 29.03
N SER A 465 13.48 1.76 28.66
CA SER A 465 14.32 2.74 29.34
C SER A 465 13.81 3.10 30.74
N PRO A 466 14.70 3.59 31.64
CA PRO A 466 14.27 4.17 32.91
C PRO A 466 13.26 5.31 32.75
N THR A 467 13.38 6.11 31.68
CA THR A 467 12.44 7.21 31.39
C THR A 467 11.04 6.68 31.14
N ALA A 468 10.88 5.67 30.28
CA ALA A 468 9.58 5.07 30.00
C ALA A 468 8.95 4.42 31.23
N ARG A 469 9.76 3.76 32.07
CA ARG A 469 9.30 3.22 33.37
C ARG A 469 8.84 4.33 34.30
N GLY A 470 9.57 5.44 34.37
CA GLY A 470 9.16 6.63 35.11
C GLY A 470 7.83 7.20 34.62
N THR A 471 7.61 7.23 33.30
CA THR A 471 6.33 7.66 32.71
C THR A 471 5.17 6.78 33.17
N VAL A 472 5.31 5.45 33.12
CA VAL A 472 4.24 4.54 33.57
C VAL A 472 4.02 4.60 35.09
N LEU A 473 5.10 4.71 35.87
CA LEU A 473 5.01 4.87 37.32
C LEU A 473 4.23 6.14 37.72
N ALA A 474 4.45 7.25 37.01
CA ALA A 474 3.75 8.51 37.25
C ALA A 474 2.24 8.43 36.96
N LEU A 475 1.77 7.42 36.22
CA LEU A 475 0.34 7.17 36.00
C LEU A 475 -0.35 6.51 37.20
N GLY A 476 0.42 6.01 38.19
CA GLY A 476 -0.15 5.37 39.39
C GLY A 476 -0.83 4.02 39.12
N LEU A 477 -0.47 3.33 38.03
CA LEU A 477 -1.07 2.06 37.66
C LEU A 477 -0.62 0.93 38.61
N PRO A 478 -1.51 -0.04 38.93
CA PRO A 478 -1.10 -1.22 39.67
C PRO A 478 -0.07 -2.02 38.89
N VAL A 479 0.94 -2.53 39.58
CA VAL A 479 1.95 -3.42 38.97
C VAL A 479 1.34 -4.77 38.62
N LEU A 480 1.67 -5.30 37.45
CA LEU A 480 1.26 -6.64 37.03
C LEU A 480 1.71 -7.71 38.03
N LYS A 481 0.75 -8.32 38.73
CA LYS A 481 0.99 -9.44 39.68
C LYS A 481 0.88 -10.81 39.01
N GLU A 482 0.05 -10.91 37.98
CA GLU A 482 -0.14 -12.14 37.21
C GLU A 482 1.12 -12.46 36.41
N GLN A 483 1.58 -13.71 36.44
CA GLN A 483 2.70 -14.18 35.63
C GLN A 483 2.25 -14.43 34.18
N LEU A 484 1.78 -13.38 33.51
CA LEU A 484 1.20 -13.44 32.17
C LEU A 484 2.19 -14.04 31.14
N TRP A 485 3.49 -13.80 31.31
CA TRP A 485 4.54 -14.35 30.46
C TRP A 485 4.62 -15.89 30.47
N LEU A 486 4.00 -16.56 31.46
CA LEU A 486 3.90 -18.02 31.53
C LEU A 486 2.60 -18.58 30.96
N LYS A 487 1.65 -17.74 30.55
CA LYS A 487 0.37 -18.19 30.02
C LYS A 487 0.55 -18.80 28.64
N ASP A 488 0.11 -20.04 28.50
CA ASP A 488 0.03 -20.70 27.20
C ASP A 488 -1.08 -20.06 26.37
N ILE A 489 -0.79 -19.78 25.09
CA ILE A 489 -1.74 -19.16 24.16
C ILE A 489 -2.65 -20.20 23.48
N ARG A 490 -2.33 -21.50 23.62
CA ARG A 490 -3.01 -22.66 23.00
C ARG A 490 -4.35 -23.03 23.60
#